data_AF-A0A2V8GNJ2-F1
#
_entry.id   AF-A0A2V8GNJ2-F1
#
_cell.length_a   1.000
_cell.length_b   1.000
_cell.length_c   1.000
_cell.angle_alpha   90.00
_cell.angle_beta   90.00
_cell.angle_gamma   90.00
#
_symmetry.space_group_name_H-M   'P 1'
#
loop_
_entity.id
_entity.type
_entity.pdbx_description
1 polymer ?
#
loop_
_entity_poly.entity_id
_entity_poly.type
_entity_poly.pdbx_seq_one_letter_code
_entity_poly.pdbx_strand_id
1 'polypeptide(L)'
;MKGMKWLVLLATAMITGCAQSPPEQQTINDAASALGGRDKILAVKTLILEGGGTNGNLGQDVTPEATSQMFTLTDYKRVVDVAAGRVRVEQTRTPNFTFFQGQQAQKQVFGIDGDVAYNIAANGTAARAPDAAANDRRMEIYHHPLTLVRAALDPNAKLSNPRTENSQNLVDITTANNL
;
A
#
# COMPACT_ATOMS: atom_id res chain seq x y z
N MET A 1 19.78 15.73 56.26
CA MET A 1 19.73 14.96 54.98
C MET A 1 18.30 14.77 54.41
N LYS A 2 17.37 15.72 54.63
CA LYS A 2 16.01 15.68 54.03
C LYS A 2 15.90 16.55 52.77
N GLY A 3 16.63 17.67 52.69
CA GLY A 3 16.64 18.56 51.52
C GLY A 3 17.25 17.96 50.24
N MET A 4 18.24 17.07 50.39
CA MET A 4 18.90 16.42 49.24
C MET A 4 17.96 15.47 48.49
N LYS A 5 17.00 14.83 49.19
CA LYS A 5 16.04 13.91 48.57
C LYS A 5 14.99 14.62 47.72
N TRP A 6 14.67 15.88 48.03
CA TRP A 6 13.74 16.70 47.23
C TRP A 6 14.41 17.29 45.98
N LEU A 7 15.70 17.62 46.05
CA LEU A 7 16.46 18.10 44.88
C LEU A 7 16.61 17.02 43.79
N VAL A 8 16.81 15.76 44.18
CA VAL A 8 16.92 14.65 43.23
C VAL A 8 15.58 14.38 42.52
N LEU A 9 14.45 14.50 43.24
CA LEU A 9 13.10 14.32 42.67
C LEU A 9 12.72 15.43 41.67
N LEU A 10 13.11 16.69 41.92
CA LEU A 10 12.91 17.78 40.97
C LEU A 10 13.81 17.66 39.73
N ALA A 11 15.04 17.15 39.88
CA ALA A 11 15.94 16.94 38.74
C ALA A 11 15.49 15.81 37.81
N THR A 12 14.74 14.82 38.31
CA THR A 12 14.23 13.71 37.48
C THR A 12 12.99 14.12 36.68
N ALA A 13 12.22 15.11 37.15
CA ALA A 13 11.03 15.62 36.46
C ALA A 13 11.33 16.59 35.30
N MET A 14 12.56 17.12 35.20
CA MET A 14 12.95 18.04 34.11
C MET A 14 13.47 17.32 32.85
N ILE A 15 13.69 16.00 32.90
CA ILE A 15 14.19 15.22 31.76
C ILE A 15 13.04 14.69 30.89
N THR A 16 11.78 14.79 31.36
CA THR A 16 10.59 14.55 30.53
C THR A 16 10.19 15.78 29.72
N GLY A 17 11.17 16.57 29.27
CA GLY A 17 10.93 17.56 28.22
C GLY A 17 10.35 16.81 27.02
N CYS A 18 9.19 17.25 26.53
CA CYS A 18 8.46 16.63 25.44
C CYS A 18 9.43 16.30 24.30
N ALA A 19 9.80 15.02 24.16
CA ALA A 19 10.58 14.57 23.02
C ALA A 19 9.70 14.78 21.79
N GLN A 20 9.97 15.87 21.06
CA GLN A 20 9.28 16.15 19.82
C GLN A 20 9.61 15.00 18.85
N SER A 21 8.59 14.45 18.19
CA SER A 21 8.82 13.38 17.22
C SER A 21 9.81 13.88 16.16
N PRO A 22 10.75 13.04 15.69
CA PRO A 22 11.57 13.37 14.54
C PRO A 22 10.68 13.81 13.35
N PRO A 23 11.13 14.74 12.49
CA PRO A 23 10.30 15.29 11.41
C PRO A 23 9.64 14.22 10.52
N GLU A 24 10.37 13.15 10.24
CA GLU A 24 9.89 12.01 9.47
C GLU A 24 8.75 11.27 10.19
N GLN A 25 8.87 11.06 11.50
CA GLN A 25 7.83 10.44 12.30
C GLN A 25 6.61 11.35 12.45
N GLN A 26 6.83 12.67 12.56
CA GLN A 26 5.74 13.64 12.64
C GLN A 26 4.88 13.61 11.37
N THR A 27 5.50 13.55 10.19
CA THR A 27 4.77 13.45 8.90
C THR A 27 3.88 12.20 8.86
N ILE A 28 4.38 11.05 9.33
CA ILE A 28 3.60 9.81 9.42
C ILE A 28 2.48 9.94 10.47
N ASN A 29 2.74 10.59 11.61
CA ASN A 29 1.73 10.81 12.66
C ASN A 29 0.60 11.72 12.17
N ASP A 30 0.92 12.76 11.39
CA ASP A 30 -0.07 13.67 10.81
C ASP A 30 -0.95 12.93 9.79
N ALA A 31 -0.33 12.14 8.90
CA ALA A 31 -1.06 11.30 7.95
C ALA A 31 -1.95 10.27 8.67
N ALA A 32 -1.43 9.63 9.72
CA ALA A 32 -2.19 8.68 10.53
C ALA A 32 -3.38 9.36 11.22
N SER A 33 -3.20 10.57 11.74
CA SER A 33 -4.26 11.35 12.37
C SER A 33 -5.36 11.70 11.37
N ALA A 34 -5.00 12.12 10.15
CA ALA A 34 -5.94 12.40 9.07
C ALA A 34 -6.72 11.16 8.61
N LEU A 35 -6.12 9.98 8.65
CA LEU A 35 -6.74 8.70 8.29
C LEU A 35 -7.53 8.04 9.44
N GLY A 36 -7.68 8.72 10.59
CA GLY A 36 -8.53 8.27 11.70
C GLY A 36 -7.79 7.76 12.95
N GLY A 37 -6.47 7.90 12.98
CA GLY A 37 -5.61 7.65 14.14
C GLY A 37 -4.81 6.34 14.07
N ARG A 38 -3.62 6.33 14.68
CA ARG A 38 -2.66 5.22 14.69
C ARG A 38 -3.30 3.88 15.05
N ASP A 39 -4.01 3.82 16.17
CA ASP A 39 -4.55 2.55 16.69
C ASP A 39 -5.58 1.94 15.76
N LYS A 40 -6.42 2.76 15.12
CA LYS A 40 -7.42 2.27 14.15
C LYS A 40 -6.73 1.73 12.90
N ILE A 41 -5.72 2.43 12.39
CA ILE A 41 -4.94 1.99 11.22
C ILE A 41 -4.23 0.67 11.52
N LEU A 42 -3.57 0.56 12.68
CA LEU A 42 -2.87 -0.67 13.09
C LEU A 42 -3.83 -1.83 13.38
N ALA A 43 -5.08 -1.56 13.74
CA ALA A 43 -6.10 -2.59 13.93
C ALA A 43 -6.63 -3.18 12.61
N VAL A 44 -6.40 -2.53 11.47
CA VAL A 44 -6.83 -3.04 10.16
C VAL A 44 -6.06 -4.31 9.81
N LYS A 45 -6.82 -5.38 9.56
CA LYS A 45 -6.31 -6.67 9.10
C LYS A 45 -6.56 -6.90 7.62
N THR A 46 -7.72 -6.46 7.14
CA THR A 46 -8.18 -6.71 5.77
C THR A 46 -8.75 -5.44 5.17
N LEU A 47 -8.38 -5.17 3.93
CA LEU A 47 -8.98 -4.15 3.08
C LEU A 47 -9.62 -4.85 1.88
N ILE A 48 -10.89 -4.55 1.63
CA ILE A 48 -11.62 -5.06 0.46
C ILE A 48 -12.00 -3.86 -0.41
N LEU A 49 -11.62 -3.90 -1.68
CA LEU A 49 -12.03 -2.94 -2.70
C LEU A 49 -12.91 -3.65 -3.71
N GLU A 50 -14.12 -3.15 -3.91
CA GLU A 50 -15.11 -3.70 -4.84
C GLU A 50 -15.59 -2.61 -5.80
N GLY A 51 -15.85 -2.98 -7.06
CA GLY A 51 -16.40 -2.04 -8.03
C GLY A 51 -16.14 -2.43 -9.49
N GLY A 52 -15.90 -1.42 -10.31
CA GLY A 52 -15.56 -1.53 -11.72
C GLY A 52 -14.79 -0.30 -12.18
N GLY A 53 -14.45 -0.26 -13.47
CA GLY A 53 -13.69 0.86 -14.02
C GLY A 53 -13.10 0.55 -15.38
N THR A 54 -11.93 1.12 -15.65
CA THR A 54 -11.19 0.89 -16.88
C THR A 54 -9.77 0.43 -16.57
N ASN A 55 -9.20 -0.38 -17.45
CA ASN A 55 -7.82 -0.82 -17.35
C ASN A 55 -7.15 -0.76 -18.71
N GLY A 56 -6.04 -0.03 -18.80
CA GLY A 56 -5.30 0.09 -20.05
C GLY A 56 -4.64 -1.22 -20.48
N ASN A 57 -4.50 -1.40 -21.78
CA ASN A 57 -3.68 -2.41 -22.40
C ASN A 57 -2.26 -1.83 -22.56
N LEU A 58 -1.54 -1.75 -21.43
CA LEU A 58 -0.26 -1.05 -21.35
C LEU A 58 0.71 -1.49 -22.45
N GLY A 59 1.30 -0.51 -23.13
CA GLY A 59 2.25 -0.72 -24.23
C GLY A 59 1.64 -1.00 -25.61
N GLN A 60 0.31 -1.00 -25.75
CA GLN A 60 -0.36 -1.18 -27.05
C GLN A 60 -0.86 0.12 -27.68
N ASP A 61 -0.98 1.20 -26.90
CA ASP A 61 -1.27 2.53 -27.41
C ASP A 61 -0.02 3.17 -28.04
N VAL A 62 -0.22 4.04 -29.05
CA VAL A 62 0.87 4.67 -29.82
C VAL A 62 1.59 5.79 -29.07
N THR A 63 0.93 6.39 -28.07
CA THR A 63 1.52 7.37 -27.16
C THR A 63 1.09 7.09 -25.72
N PRO A 64 1.84 7.55 -24.71
CA PRO A 64 1.50 7.34 -23.30
C PRO A 64 0.13 7.92 -22.87
N GLU A 65 -0.32 9.00 -23.52
CA GLU A 65 -1.56 9.70 -23.20
C GLU A 65 -2.78 9.15 -23.94
N ALA A 66 -2.56 8.30 -24.95
CA ALA A 66 -3.65 7.70 -25.70
C ALA A 66 -4.42 6.68 -24.82
N THR A 67 -5.73 6.66 -25.01
CA THR A 67 -6.67 5.81 -24.24
C THR A 67 -7.50 4.92 -25.18
N SER A 68 -6.94 4.57 -26.34
CA SER A 68 -7.67 3.81 -27.36
C SER A 68 -7.69 2.31 -27.06
N GLN A 69 -6.74 1.82 -26.28
CA GLN A 69 -6.62 0.41 -25.91
C GLN A 69 -7.03 0.17 -24.45
N MET A 70 -8.30 0.45 -24.11
CA MET A 70 -8.85 0.26 -22.75
C MET A 70 -9.78 -0.94 -22.64
N PHE A 71 -9.61 -1.72 -21.57
CA PHE A 71 -10.58 -2.72 -21.13
C PHE A 71 -11.58 -2.08 -20.17
N THR A 72 -12.85 -2.47 -20.28
CA THR A 72 -13.84 -2.27 -19.22
C THR A 72 -13.63 -3.33 -18.15
N LEU A 73 -13.56 -2.91 -16.89
CA LEU A 73 -13.50 -3.76 -15.71
C LEU A 73 -14.86 -3.88 -15.04
N THR A 74 -15.35 -5.11 -14.91
CA THR A 74 -16.50 -5.45 -14.06
C THR A 74 -16.10 -6.47 -13.01
N ASP A 75 -16.95 -6.64 -11.99
CA ASP A 75 -16.77 -7.62 -10.92
C ASP A 75 -15.40 -7.51 -10.22
N TYR A 76 -14.86 -6.30 -10.17
CA TYR A 76 -13.55 -6.07 -9.58
C TYR A 76 -13.67 -6.25 -8.06
N LYS A 77 -12.86 -7.16 -7.53
CA LYS A 77 -12.71 -7.41 -6.10
C LYS A 77 -11.24 -7.62 -5.79
N ARG A 78 -10.65 -6.69 -5.03
CA ARG A 78 -9.32 -6.83 -4.44
C ARG A 78 -9.46 -7.03 -2.95
N VAL A 79 -8.97 -8.15 -2.44
CA VAL A 79 -8.86 -8.45 -1.02
C VAL A 79 -7.40 -8.37 -0.64
N VAL A 80 -7.04 -7.47 0.26
CA VAL A 80 -5.70 -7.31 0.81
C VAL A 80 -5.73 -7.76 2.26
N ASP A 81 -5.02 -8.84 2.58
CA ASP A 81 -4.63 -9.17 3.96
C ASP A 81 -3.36 -8.39 4.28
N VAL A 82 -3.54 -7.27 4.96
CA VAL A 82 -2.48 -6.30 5.21
C VAL A 82 -1.49 -6.84 6.25
N ALA A 83 -1.96 -7.71 7.16
CA ALA A 83 -1.12 -8.30 8.19
C ALA A 83 -0.23 -9.42 7.64
N ALA A 84 -0.74 -10.21 6.69
CA ALA A 84 -0.01 -11.32 6.09
C ALA A 84 0.71 -10.97 4.77
N GLY A 85 0.55 -9.75 4.25
CA GLY A 85 1.13 -9.36 2.96
C GLY A 85 0.56 -10.15 1.79
N ARG A 86 -0.74 -10.45 1.82
CA ARG A 86 -1.42 -11.25 0.78
C ARG A 86 -2.41 -10.39 0.03
N VAL A 87 -2.51 -10.62 -1.28
CA VAL A 87 -3.52 -10.00 -2.12
C VAL A 87 -4.17 -11.05 -2.99
N ARG A 88 -5.48 -10.92 -3.18
CA ARG A 88 -6.21 -11.60 -4.23
C ARG A 88 -7.02 -10.58 -5.01
N VAL A 89 -6.92 -10.63 -6.33
CA VAL A 89 -7.74 -9.86 -7.25
C VAL A 89 -8.59 -10.82 -8.07
N GLU A 90 -9.88 -10.55 -8.12
CA GLU A 90 -10.80 -11.10 -9.11
C GLU A 90 -11.36 -9.94 -9.93
N GLN A 91 -11.40 -10.09 -11.25
CA GLN A 91 -11.95 -9.08 -12.15
C GLN A 91 -12.36 -9.70 -13.47
N THR A 92 -13.29 -9.08 -14.17
CA THR A 92 -13.60 -9.40 -15.56
C THR A 92 -13.12 -8.25 -16.44
N ARG A 93 -12.24 -8.55 -17.40
CA ARG A 93 -11.77 -7.59 -18.41
C ARG A 93 -12.51 -7.82 -19.72
N THR A 94 -13.24 -6.80 -20.16
CA THR A 94 -13.91 -6.80 -21.47
C THR A 94 -13.21 -5.82 -22.39
N PRO A 95 -12.67 -6.25 -23.54
CA PRO A 95 -12.01 -5.34 -24.48
C PRO A 95 -13.04 -4.37 -25.05
N ASN A 96 -12.72 -3.08 -25.07
CA ASN A 96 -13.57 -2.02 -25.62
C ASN A 96 -12.85 -1.22 -26.72
N PHE A 97 -11.98 -1.89 -27.49
CA PHE A 97 -11.22 -1.24 -28.55
C PHE A 97 -12.02 -1.25 -29.85
N THR A 98 -12.04 -0.13 -30.57
CA THR A 98 -12.91 0.11 -31.73
C THR A 98 -12.85 -0.95 -32.82
N PHE A 99 -11.69 -1.60 -33.03
CA PHE A 99 -11.50 -2.59 -34.09
C PHE A 99 -11.12 -3.98 -33.56
N PHE A 100 -11.40 -4.26 -32.29
CA PHE A 100 -11.02 -5.54 -31.69
C PHE A 100 -11.93 -6.69 -32.15
N GLN A 101 -11.33 -7.73 -32.72
CA GLN A 101 -12.01 -8.94 -33.20
C GLN A 101 -11.51 -10.21 -32.47
N GLY A 102 -10.87 -10.04 -31.31
CA GLY A 102 -10.24 -11.13 -30.57
C GLY A 102 -11.11 -11.71 -29.46
N GLN A 103 -10.41 -12.20 -28.44
CA GLN A 103 -11.00 -12.85 -27.27
C GLN A 103 -11.95 -11.93 -26.50
N GLN A 104 -13.19 -12.38 -26.32
CA GLN A 104 -14.23 -11.69 -25.55
C GLN A 104 -13.89 -11.63 -24.05
N ALA A 105 -14.76 -11.02 -23.25
CA ALA A 105 -14.62 -10.83 -21.81
C ALA A 105 -13.93 -12.00 -21.08
N GLN A 106 -12.87 -11.71 -20.34
CA GLN A 106 -12.08 -12.70 -19.61
C GLN A 106 -12.15 -12.45 -18.11
N LYS A 107 -12.62 -13.46 -17.35
CA LYS A 107 -12.44 -13.47 -15.90
C LYS A 107 -10.98 -13.77 -15.58
N GLN A 108 -10.38 -12.92 -14.76
CA GLN A 108 -9.02 -13.06 -14.27
C GLN A 108 -9.05 -13.19 -12.75
N VAL A 109 -8.25 -14.13 -12.27
CA VAL A 109 -8.03 -14.34 -10.84
C VAL A 109 -6.54 -14.50 -10.62
N PHE A 110 -5.98 -13.65 -9.78
CA PHE A 110 -4.55 -13.66 -9.49
C PHE A 110 -4.27 -13.04 -8.13
N GLY A 111 -3.04 -13.17 -7.65
CA GLY A 111 -2.68 -12.62 -6.37
C GLY A 111 -1.23 -12.80 -6.01
N ILE A 112 -0.96 -12.57 -4.73
CA ILE A 112 0.32 -12.79 -4.08
C ILE A 112 0.12 -13.32 -2.67
N ASP A 113 0.99 -14.23 -2.25
CA ASP A 113 1.13 -14.69 -0.86
C ASP A 113 2.58 -14.47 -0.42
N GLY A 114 2.83 -13.41 0.35
CA GLY A 114 4.17 -12.97 0.70
C GLY A 114 4.97 -12.54 -0.54
N ASP A 115 5.94 -13.37 -0.93
CA ASP A 115 6.80 -13.14 -2.10
C ASP A 115 6.39 -13.98 -3.32
N VAL A 116 5.31 -14.76 -3.23
CA VAL A 116 4.89 -15.68 -4.28
C VAL A 116 3.66 -15.17 -5.00
N ALA A 117 3.85 -14.63 -6.20
CA ALA A 117 2.73 -14.32 -7.08
C ALA A 117 2.15 -15.58 -7.73
N TYR A 118 0.85 -15.58 -7.95
CA TYR A 118 0.14 -16.67 -8.61
C TYR A 118 -0.98 -16.16 -9.53
N ASN A 119 -1.31 -16.96 -10.53
CA ASN A 119 -2.49 -16.79 -11.38
C ASN A 119 -3.35 -18.05 -11.26
N ILE A 120 -4.66 -17.89 -11.36
CA ILE A 120 -5.61 -19.01 -11.42
C ILE A 120 -6.19 -19.03 -12.83
N ALA A 121 -5.96 -20.14 -13.53
CA ALA A 121 -6.51 -20.39 -14.85
C ALA A 121 -8.03 -20.60 -14.79
N ALA A 122 -8.71 -20.51 -15.94
CA ALA A 122 -10.16 -20.66 -16.01
C ALA A 122 -10.68 -22.02 -15.48
N ASN A 123 -9.85 -23.06 -15.53
CA ASN A 123 -10.15 -24.38 -14.96
C ASN A 123 -9.89 -24.49 -13.45
N GLY A 124 -9.53 -23.40 -12.78
CA GLY A 124 -9.24 -23.36 -11.34
C GLY A 124 -7.81 -23.73 -10.96
N THR A 125 -6.95 -24.12 -11.90
CA THR A 125 -5.56 -24.47 -11.60
C THR A 125 -4.76 -23.21 -11.25
N ALA A 126 -4.17 -23.20 -10.05
CA ALA A 126 -3.24 -22.16 -9.64
C ALA A 126 -1.82 -22.47 -10.16
N ALA A 127 -1.17 -21.46 -10.72
CA ALA A 127 0.22 -21.53 -11.17
C ALA A 127 1.01 -20.32 -10.64
N ARG A 128 2.28 -20.54 -10.31
CA ARG A 128 3.20 -19.49 -9.91
C ARG A 128 3.42 -18.52 -11.08
N ALA A 129 3.40 -17.22 -10.79
CA ALA A 129 3.74 -16.17 -11.75
C ALA A 129 5.24 -15.83 -11.66
N PRO A 130 5.83 -15.19 -12.69
CA PRO A 130 7.23 -14.77 -12.68
C PRO A 130 7.55 -13.78 -11.54
N ASP A 131 8.82 -13.71 -11.15
CA ASP A 131 9.28 -12.86 -10.04
C ASP A 131 9.02 -11.36 -10.28
N ALA A 132 9.06 -10.90 -11.53
CA ALA A 132 8.68 -9.53 -11.88
C ALA A 132 7.23 -9.23 -11.45
N ALA A 133 6.30 -10.15 -11.71
CA ALA A 133 4.92 -10.00 -11.29
C ALA A 133 4.76 -10.09 -9.76
N ALA A 134 5.64 -10.82 -9.07
CA ALA A 134 5.68 -10.81 -7.61
C ALA A 134 6.09 -9.43 -7.08
N ASN A 135 7.17 -8.85 -7.58
CA ASN A 135 7.63 -7.52 -7.17
C ASN A 135 6.55 -6.46 -7.41
N ASP A 136 5.96 -6.41 -8.60
CA ASP A 136 4.90 -5.44 -8.92
C ASP A 136 3.70 -5.56 -7.96
N ARG A 137 3.23 -6.79 -7.71
CA ARG A 137 2.08 -7.05 -6.84
C ARG A 137 2.36 -6.76 -5.37
N ARG A 138 3.61 -6.91 -4.91
CA ARG A 138 4.01 -6.48 -3.55
C ARG A 138 3.89 -4.97 -3.43
N MET A 139 4.35 -4.22 -4.43
CA MET A 139 4.26 -2.76 -4.44
C MET A 139 2.82 -2.26 -4.50
N GLU A 140 1.95 -2.94 -5.26
CA GLU A 140 0.53 -2.58 -5.37
C GLU A 140 -0.22 -2.58 -4.01
N ILE A 141 0.27 -3.32 -3.00
CA ILE A 141 -0.29 -3.28 -1.65
C ILE A 141 -0.26 -1.86 -1.10
N TYR A 142 0.80 -1.10 -1.37
CA TYR A 142 1.04 0.23 -0.80
C TYR A 142 0.48 1.38 -1.64
N HIS A 143 -0.23 1.09 -2.73
CA HIS A 143 -0.91 2.12 -3.53
C HIS A 143 -2.19 2.66 -2.87
N HIS A 144 -2.60 2.09 -1.73
CA HIS A 144 -3.71 2.60 -0.93
C HIS A 144 -3.17 3.38 0.28
N PRO A 145 -3.67 4.60 0.58
CA PRO A 145 -3.14 5.42 1.68
C PRO A 145 -3.14 4.70 3.04
N LEU A 146 -4.20 3.94 3.33
CA LEU A 146 -4.32 3.16 4.56
C LEU A 146 -3.18 2.14 4.73
N THR A 147 -2.84 1.40 3.69
CA THR A 147 -1.84 0.32 3.76
C THR A 147 -0.43 0.90 3.78
N LEU A 148 -0.16 1.97 3.03
CA LEU A 148 1.11 2.70 3.07
C LEU A 148 1.39 3.28 4.46
N VAL A 149 0.44 4.04 5.02
CA VAL A 149 0.60 4.65 6.35
C VAL A 149 0.69 3.57 7.42
N ARG A 150 -0.07 2.47 7.29
CA ARG A 150 0.06 1.33 8.20
C ARG A 150 1.47 0.73 8.17
N ALA A 151 2.06 0.57 6.99
CA ALA A 151 3.42 0.06 6.84
C ALA A 151 4.45 1.02 7.44
N ALA A 152 4.26 2.34 7.27
CA ALA A 152 5.13 3.36 7.86
C ALA A 152 5.02 3.46 9.40
N LEU A 153 3.91 3.01 9.99
CA LEU A 153 3.71 2.97 11.44
C LEU A 153 4.31 1.71 12.10
N ASP A 154 4.76 0.73 11.30
CA ASP A 154 5.44 -0.47 11.79
C ASP A 154 6.76 -0.09 12.49
N PRO A 155 7.05 -0.61 13.69
CA PRO A 155 8.28 -0.27 14.41
C PRO A 155 9.56 -0.71 13.70
N ASN A 156 9.49 -1.65 12.74
CA ASN A 156 10.62 -2.08 11.93
C ASN A 156 10.72 -1.33 10.59
N ALA A 157 9.77 -0.45 10.28
CA ALA A 157 9.91 0.45 9.14
C ALA A 157 11.01 1.48 9.40
N LYS A 158 11.73 1.86 8.35
CA LYS A 158 12.73 2.93 8.40
C LYS A 158 12.18 4.14 7.68
N LEU A 159 12.14 5.26 8.40
CA LEU A 159 11.75 6.57 7.87
C LEU A 159 13.02 7.39 7.68
N SER A 160 13.14 8.09 6.55
CA SER A 160 14.33 8.88 6.24
C SER A 160 14.03 10.03 5.29
N ASN A 161 15.03 10.88 5.07
CA ASN A 161 14.99 11.97 4.11
C ASN A 161 13.74 12.87 4.22
N PRO A 162 13.43 13.39 5.43
CA PRO A 162 12.33 14.34 5.59
C PRO A 162 12.64 15.60 4.79
N ARG A 163 11.74 15.98 3.89
CA ARG A 163 11.90 17.15 3.03
C ARG A 163 10.57 17.81 2.73
N THR A 164 10.62 19.07 2.33
CA THR A 164 9.47 19.79 1.81
C THR A 164 9.67 20.06 0.33
N GLU A 165 8.70 19.67 -0.50
CA GLU A 165 8.72 19.89 -1.94
C GLU A 165 7.32 20.29 -2.39
N ASN A 166 7.20 21.34 -3.23
CA ASN A 166 5.91 21.82 -3.73
C ASN A 166 4.84 22.04 -2.64
N SER A 167 5.25 22.54 -1.46
CA SER A 167 4.41 22.73 -0.27
C SER A 167 3.84 21.44 0.35
N GLN A 168 4.46 20.29 0.08
CA GLN A 168 4.13 18.99 0.68
C GLN A 168 5.29 18.50 1.55
N ASN A 169 4.98 17.79 2.63
CA ASN A 169 5.97 17.08 3.44
C ASN A 169 6.16 15.67 2.87
N LEU A 170 7.42 15.33 2.56
CA LEU A 170 7.80 14.06 1.99
C LEU A 170 8.74 13.33 2.95
N VAL A 171 8.59 12.02 3.01
CA VAL A 171 9.42 11.08 3.79
C VAL A 171 9.64 9.85 2.94
N ASP A 172 10.87 9.36 2.90
CA ASP A 172 11.19 8.09 2.27
C ASP A 172 10.95 6.96 3.29
N ILE A 173 10.20 5.95 2.88
CA ILE A 173 9.78 4.82 3.71
C ILE A 173 10.44 3.56 3.15
N THR A 174 11.19 2.85 3.99
CA THR A 174 11.50 1.43 3.78
C THR A 174 10.63 0.62 4.71
N THR A 175 9.78 -0.22 4.15
CA THR A 175 8.85 -1.08 4.90
C THR A 175 9.61 -2.17 5.68
N ALA A 176 8.95 -2.78 6.66
CA ALA A 176 9.53 -3.89 7.45
C ALA A 176 10.01 -5.07 6.58
N ASN A 177 9.46 -5.22 5.37
CA ASN A 177 9.81 -6.27 4.42
C ASN A 177 10.86 -5.83 3.37
N ASN A 178 11.54 -4.69 3.61
CA ASN A 178 12.56 -4.10 2.73
C ASN A 178 12.08 -3.75 1.31
N LEU A 179 10.80 -3.34 1.20
CA LEU A 179 10.25 -2.64 0.04
C LEU A 179 10.27 -1.13 0.27
#